data_AF-L8JK94-F1
#
_entry.id   AF-L8JK94-F1
#
_cell.length_a   1.000
_cell.length_b   1.000
_cell.length_c   1.000
_cell.angle_alpha   90.00
_cell.angle_beta   90.00
_cell.angle_gamma   90.00
#
_symmetry.space_group_name_H-M   'P 1'
#
loop_
_entity.id
_entity.type
_entity.pdbx_description
1 polymer ?
#
loop_
_entity_poly.entity_id
_entity_poly.type
_entity_poly.pdbx_seq_one_letter_code
_entity_poly.pdbx_strand_id
1 'polypeptide(L)' 'MAVVVDPISENAVKFYEKYGFEQLPDSEKMFLPMNVIRQLI' A
#
# COMPACT_ATOMS: atom_id res chain seq x y z
N MET A 1 11.42 5.67 5.50
CA MET A 1 10.69 4.46 5.94
C MET A 1 9.43 4.36 5.10
N ALA A 2 9.01 3.17 4.72
CA ALA A 2 7.77 2.94 3.98
C ALA A 2 7.26 1.55 4.38
N VAL A 3 5.95 1.33 4.29
CA VAL A 3 5.37 0.01 4.53
C VAL A 3 5.15 -0.64 3.17
N VAL A 4 5.71 -1.82 2.94
CA VAL A 4 5.53 -2.61 1.71
C VAL A 4 4.77 -3.88 2.07
N VAL A 5 3.73 -4.19 1.29
CA VAL A 5 2.86 -5.36 1.48
C VAL A 5 2.76 -6.17 0.20
N ASP A 6 2.58 -7.48 0.36
CA ASP A 6 2.34 -8.42 -0.73
C ASP A 6 0.89 -8.92 -0.63
N PRO A 7 -0.04 -8.42 -1.46
CA PRO A 7 -1.45 -8.74 -1.33
C PRO A 7 -1.77 -10.15 -1.83
N ILE A 8 -2.33 -10.99 -0.94
CA ILE A 8 -2.70 -12.38 -1.25
C ILE A 8 -3.88 -12.54 -2.21
N SER A 9 -4.64 -11.46 -2.49
CA SER A 9 -5.81 -11.49 -3.39
C SER A 9 -6.19 -10.09 -3.89
N GLU A 10 -6.98 -10.01 -4.96
CA GLU A 10 -7.55 -8.75 -5.46
C GLU A 10 -8.39 -8.00 -4.40
N ASN A 11 -9.03 -8.74 -3.48
CA ASN A 11 -9.76 -8.12 -2.38
C ASN A 11 -8.82 -7.41 -1.40
N ALA A 12 -7.62 -7.96 -1.19
CA ALA A 12 -6.59 -7.32 -0.38
C ALA A 12 -6.05 -6.06 -1.09
N VAL A 13 -5.84 -6.12 -2.41
CA VAL A 13 -5.46 -4.94 -3.21
C VAL A 13 -6.46 -3.81 -3.00
N LYS A 14 -7.75 -4.06 -3.24
CA LYS A 14 -8.84 -3.08 -3.06
C LYS A 14 -8.95 -2.57 -1.63
N PHE A 15 -8.57 -3.37 -0.63
CA PHE A 15 -8.54 -2.93 0.76
C PHE A 15 -7.39 -1.94 0.99
N TYR A 16 -6.18 -2.27 0.55
CA TYR A 16 -5.00 -1.42 0.72
C TYR A 16 -5.09 -0.10 -0.06
N GLU A 17 -5.69 -0.10 -1.25
CA GLU A 17 -5.96 1.13 -2.03
C GLU A 17 -6.74 2.18 -1.22
N LYS A 18 -7.70 1.74 -0.38
CA LYS A 18 -8.50 2.66 0.45
C LYS A 18 -7.68 3.42 1.48
N TYR A 19 -6.54 2.87 1.88
CA TYR A 19 -5.63 3.49 2.84
C TYR A 19 -4.48 4.24 2.16
N GLY A 20 -4.51 4.38 0.84
CA GLY A 20 -3.49 5.10 0.08
C GLY A 20 -2.25 4.28 -0.24
N PHE A 21 -2.35 2.94 -0.22
CA PHE A 21 -1.30 2.11 -0.80
C PHE A 21 -1.35 2.20 -2.32
N GLU A 22 -0.16 2.31 -2.92
CA GLU A 22 0.05 2.37 -4.36
C GLU A 22 0.72 1.08 -4.83
N GLN A 23 0.32 0.58 -6.00
CA GLN A 23 0.91 -0.62 -6.59
C GLN A 23 2.24 -0.28 -7.26
N LEU A 24 3.25 -1.14 -7.10
CA LEU A 24 4.55 -0.91 -7.72
C LEU A 24 4.49 -1.31 -9.20
N PRO A 25 4.99 -0.49 -10.14
CA PRO A 25 4.89 -0.78 -11.58
C PRO A 25 5.59 -2.07 -12.00
N ASP A 26 6.62 -2.48 -11.25
CA ASP A 26 7.42 -3.67 -11.55
C ASP A 26 7.13 -4.85 -10.61
N SER A 27 6.14 -4.74 -9.72
CA SER A 27 5.85 -5.79 -8.72
C SER A 27 4.38 -5.84 -8.33
N GLU A 28 3.87 -7.05 -8.07
CA GLU A 28 2.53 -7.25 -7.49
C GLU A 28 2.39 -6.70 -6.06
N LYS A 29 3.50 -6.22 -5.47
CA LYS A 29 3.53 -5.58 -4.16
C LYS A 29 2.95 -4.17 -4.19
N MET A 30 2.43 -3.77 -3.04
CA MET A 30 1.94 -2.41 -2.80
C MET A 30 2.80 -1.72 -1.75
N PHE A 31 2.86 -0.40 -1.80
CA PHE A 31 3.58 0.39 -0.81
C PHE A 31 2.73 1.56 -0.30
N LEU A 32 2.88 1.89 0.98
CA LEU A 32 2.29 3.07 1.60
C LEU A 32 3.41 4.09 1.87
N PRO A 33 3.37 5.27 1.24
CA PRO A 33 4.37 6.30 1.46
C PRO A 33 4.24 6.94 2.84
N MET A 34 5.38 7.32 3.41
CA MET A 34 5.49 7.79 4.80
C MET A 34 4.78 9.13 5.06
N ASN A 35 4.53 9.91 4.01
CA ASN A 35 3.75 11.15 4.06
C ASN A 35 2.30 10.88 4.48
N VAL A 36 1.70 9.76 4.07
CA VAL A 36 0.36 9.34 4.48
C VAL A 36 0.38 8.90 5.94
N ILE A 37 1.39 8.12 6.35
CA ILE A 37 1.54 7.68 7.74
C ILE A 37 1.67 8.87 8.70
N ARG A 38 2.39 9.94 8.32
CA ARG A 38 2.53 11.16 9.12
C ARG A 38 1.21 11.89 9.40
N GLN A 39 0.14 11.63 8.64
CA GLN A 39 -1.18 12.21 8.88
C GLN A 39 -2.04 11.39 9.86
N LEU A 40 -1.61 10.18 10.20
CA LEU A 40 -2.33 9.23 11.06
C LEU A 40 -1.80 9.19 12.51
N ILE A 41 -0.74 9.94 12.81
CA ILE A 41 -0.06 10.00 14.11
C ILE A 41 -0.37 11.30 14.85
#